data_AF-F2IE61-F1
#
_entry.id   AF-F2IE61-F1
#
_cell.length_a   1.000
_cell.length_b   1.000
_cell.length_c   1.000
_cell.angle_alpha   90.00
_cell.angle_beta   90.00
_cell.angle_gamma   90.00
#
_symmetry.space_group_name_H-M   'P 1'
#
loop_
_entity.id
_entity.type
_entity.pdbx_description
1 polymer ?
#
loop_
_entity_poly.entity_id
_entity_poly.type
_entity_poly.pdbx_seq_one_letter_code
_entity_poly.pdbx_strand_id
1 'polypeptide(L)'
;MNRSKILVAIILSSILFSCDDPAEEKQIVEPKVEAPSHEERPEKESKPTKKVAETHVKLSNTEDKLIDQIWKLPEVVSLSEKIKLESKGKRSLVGRISSTPSDDQEYYGVSVSEDNGEALATYFEFRIYPDKSIYYYDPINDEELSLKEWRAEKK
;
A
#
# COMPACT_ATOMS: atom_id res chain seq x y z
N MET A 1 -28.81 -50.47 0.26
CA MET A 1 -27.55 -50.60 -0.51
C MET A 1 -27.85 -50.16 -1.94
N ASN A 2 -27.19 -49.10 -2.41
CA ASN A 2 -26.76 -48.82 -3.79
C ASN A 2 -26.70 -47.31 -4.05
N ARG A 3 -25.46 -46.82 -4.06
CA ARG A 3 -25.05 -45.44 -4.34
C ARG A 3 -24.86 -45.32 -5.85
N SER A 4 -25.59 -44.43 -6.51
CA SER A 4 -25.28 -44.04 -7.89
C SER A 4 -24.48 -42.74 -7.87
N LYS A 5 -23.24 -42.80 -8.35
CA LYS A 5 -22.30 -41.69 -8.46
C LYS A 5 -22.55 -40.99 -9.80
N ILE A 6 -22.82 -39.69 -9.78
CA ILE A 6 -22.86 -38.87 -11.00
C ILE A 6 -21.44 -38.36 -11.27
N LEU A 7 -20.90 -38.75 -12.41
CA LEU A 7 -19.61 -38.28 -12.93
C LEU A 7 -19.80 -36.90 -13.58
N VAL A 8 -18.99 -35.93 -13.14
CA VAL A 8 -18.85 -34.60 -13.74
C VAL A 8 -17.87 -34.72 -14.91
N ALA A 9 -18.29 -34.33 -16.11
CA ALA A 9 -17.42 -34.20 -17.27
C ALA A 9 -17.08 -32.72 -17.48
N ILE A 10 -15.81 -32.35 -17.29
CA ILE A 10 -15.27 -31.03 -17.62
C ILE A 10 -14.69 -31.14 -19.04
N ILE A 11 -15.31 -30.44 -20.00
CA ILE A 11 -14.78 -30.31 -21.35
C ILE A 11 -13.97 -29.01 -21.39
N LEU A 12 -12.64 -29.14 -21.34
CA LEU A 12 -11.70 -28.09 -21.72
C LEU A 12 -11.49 -28.20 -23.24
N SER A 13 -11.89 -27.19 -23.99
CA SER A 13 -11.52 -27.09 -25.41
C SER A 13 -10.78 -25.79 -25.66
N SER A 14 -9.49 -25.96 -25.93
CA SER A 14 -8.49 -24.95 -26.26
C SER A 14 -8.84 -24.25 -27.57
N ILE A 15 -8.89 -22.92 -27.56
CA ILE A 15 -8.94 -22.13 -28.79
C ILE A 15 -7.50 -21.94 -29.27
N LEU A 16 -7.14 -22.69 -30.30
CA LEU A 16 -5.98 -22.44 -31.15
C LEU A 16 -6.39 -21.35 -32.16
N PHE A 17 -5.82 -20.15 -32.05
CA PHE A 17 -5.82 -19.20 -33.16
C PHE A 17 -4.71 -19.60 -34.14
N SER A 18 -5.12 -19.96 -35.35
CA SER A 18 -4.27 -20.26 -36.49
C SER A 18 -4.10 -19.00 -37.35
N CYS A 19 -2.95 -18.92 -38.04
CA CYS A 19 -2.39 -17.85 -38.86
C CYS A 19 -3.25 -17.34 -40.05
N ASP A 20 -2.99 -16.09 -40.49
CA ASP A 20 -2.93 -15.68 -41.92
C ASP A 20 -2.27 -14.27 -42.10
N ASP A 21 -0.97 -14.26 -42.46
CA ASP A 21 -0.23 -13.53 -43.55
C ASP A 21 -0.29 -11.97 -43.79
N PRO A 22 0.61 -11.35 -44.62
CA PRO A 22 1.91 -10.79 -44.24
C PRO A 22 2.08 -9.27 -44.55
N ALA A 23 3.03 -8.58 -43.91
CA ALA A 23 3.51 -7.27 -44.39
C ALA A 23 4.99 -6.98 -44.03
N GLU A 24 5.76 -6.78 -45.09
CA GLU A 24 7.02 -6.03 -45.24
C GLU A 24 8.26 -6.37 -44.41
N GLU A 25 9.19 -7.00 -45.14
CA GLU A 25 10.64 -7.06 -44.94
C GLU A 25 11.30 -5.66 -45.01
N LYS A 26 12.08 -5.30 -44.00
CA LYS A 26 13.33 -4.54 -44.19
C LYS A 26 14.43 -5.09 -43.29
N GLN A 27 15.43 -5.68 -43.95
CA GLN A 27 16.74 -6.04 -43.41
C GLN A 27 17.47 -4.80 -42.84
N ILE A 28 18.34 -4.99 -41.84
CA ILE A 28 19.80 -4.72 -41.92
C ILE A 28 20.48 -5.02 -40.55
N VAL A 29 21.18 -6.16 -40.54
CA VAL A 29 22.56 -6.42 -40.05
C VAL A 29 22.95 -6.14 -38.58
N GLU A 30 23.12 -7.23 -37.81
CA GLU A 30 24.03 -7.32 -36.65
C GLU A 30 25.50 -7.32 -37.08
N PRO A 31 26.41 -6.79 -36.25
CA PRO A 31 27.76 -7.32 -36.16
C PRO A 31 28.10 -7.80 -34.74
N LYS A 32 28.35 -9.10 -34.65
CA LYS A 32 28.98 -9.81 -33.53
C LYS A 32 30.48 -9.92 -33.81
N VAL A 33 31.36 -9.27 -33.03
CA VAL A 33 32.78 -9.67 -32.91
C VAL A 33 33.34 -9.31 -31.52
N GLU A 34 33.71 -10.39 -30.81
CA GLU A 34 34.81 -10.63 -29.86
C GLU A 34 35.03 -9.79 -28.59
N ALA A 35 35.03 -10.54 -27.48
CA ALA A 35 35.62 -10.21 -26.20
C ALA A 35 37.15 -10.28 -26.23
N PRO A 36 37.84 -9.56 -25.32
CA PRO A 36 39.12 -9.97 -24.78
C PRO A 36 38.99 -10.46 -23.33
N SER A 37 39.65 -11.57 -23.05
CA SER A 37 39.73 -12.23 -21.76
C SER A 37 40.80 -11.60 -20.86
N HIS A 38 40.49 -11.61 -19.56
CA HIS A 38 41.41 -11.84 -18.43
C HIS A 38 42.42 -10.74 -18.06
N GLU A 39 42.17 -10.10 -16.92
CA GLU A 39 43.19 -10.08 -15.86
C GLU A 39 42.52 -9.98 -14.48
N GLU A 40 42.70 -11.02 -13.68
CA GLU A 40 42.27 -11.13 -12.29
C GLU A 40 43.47 -10.83 -11.40
N ARG A 41 43.34 -9.94 -10.39
CA ARG A 41 44.03 -10.02 -9.10
C ARG A 41 43.52 -8.96 -8.10
N PRO A 42 43.73 -9.14 -6.78
CA PRO A 42 42.64 -9.19 -5.81
C PRO A 42 42.73 -8.06 -4.78
N GLU A 43 41.61 -7.43 -4.44
CA GLU A 43 41.57 -6.51 -3.30
C GLU A 43 40.52 -6.93 -2.25
N LYS A 44 41.07 -7.66 -1.27
CA LYS A 44 40.89 -7.48 0.17
C LYS A 44 39.49 -7.09 0.66
N GLU A 45 38.86 -8.10 1.22
CA GLU A 45 37.95 -7.97 2.36
C GLU A 45 38.52 -7.01 3.42
N SER A 46 37.81 -5.92 3.67
CA SER A 46 37.90 -5.19 4.94
C SER A 46 36.52 -4.63 5.30
N LYS A 47 35.88 -5.26 6.28
CA LYS A 47 34.78 -4.66 7.04
C LYS A 47 35.29 -3.41 7.77
N PRO A 48 34.48 -2.34 7.81
CA PRO A 48 34.35 -1.59 9.04
C PRO A 48 32.89 -1.52 9.49
N THR A 49 32.68 -2.09 10.67
CA THR A 49 31.51 -1.93 11.53
C THR A 49 31.11 -0.45 11.66
N LYS A 50 29.91 -0.10 11.20
CA LYS A 50 29.15 1.00 11.80
C LYS A 50 27.94 0.42 12.50
N LYS A 51 27.97 0.43 13.83
CA LYS A 51 26.74 0.47 14.63
C LYS A 51 25.91 1.61 14.05
N VAL A 52 24.79 1.29 13.42
CA VAL A 52 23.77 2.29 13.14
C VAL A 52 23.33 2.76 14.52
N ALA A 53 23.79 3.95 14.90
CA ALA A 53 23.22 4.64 16.02
C ALA A 53 21.73 4.77 15.69
N GLU A 54 20.87 4.20 16.54
CA GLU A 54 19.45 4.50 16.53
C GLU A 54 19.35 6.01 16.74
N THR A 55 19.29 6.75 15.64
CA THR A 55 18.77 8.10 15.62
C THR A 55 17.33 7.97 16.08
N HIS A 56 17.15 8.11 17.39
CA HIS A 56 15.86 8.42 17.98
C HIS A 56 15.41 9.66 17.25
N VAL A 57 14.54 9.47 16.25
CA VAL A 57 13.84 10.57 15.61
C VAL A 57 13.21 11.32 16.75
N LYS A 58 13.62 12.57 16.94
CA LYS A 58 13.11 13.41 18.01
C LYS A 58 11.63 13.63 17.66
N LEU A 59 10.76 12.81 18.26
CA LEU A 59 9.32 12.77 18.02
C LEU A 59 8.79 14.19 18.07
N SER A 60 8.43 14.70 16.89
CA SER A 60 7.87 16.02 16.75
C SER A 60 6.45 15.91 17.32
N ASN A 61 6.26 16.46 18.51
CA ASN A 61 5.05 16.31 19.35
C ASN A 61 3.78 16.95 18.72
N THR A 62 3.79 17.25 17.43
CA THR A 62 2.67 17.78 16.64
C THR A 62 1.98 16.67 15.87
N GLU A 63 2.75 15.82 15.17
CA GLU A 63 2.22 14.72 14.35
C GLU A 63 1.53 13.66 15.21
N ASP A 64 2.15 13.31 16.35
CA ASP A 64 1.55 12.41 17.33
C ASP A 64 0.21 12.96 17.84
N LYS A 65 0.11 14.26 18.08
CA LYS A 65 -1.15 14.90 18.53
C LYS A 65 -2.23 14.88 17.47
N LEU A 66 -1.86 15.01 16.20
CA LEU A 66 -2.79 14.92 15.07
C LEU A 66 -3.34 13.49 14.95
N ILE A 67 -2.46 12.50 15.07
CA ILE A 67 -2.84 11.08 15.11
C ILE A 67 -3.76 10.82 16.32
N ASP A 68 -3.42 11.32 17.50
CA ASP A 68 -4.25 11.22 18.71
C ASP A 68 -5.63 11.86 18.56
N GLN A 69 -5.75 12.95 17.77
CA GLN A 69 -7.04 13.55 17.46
C GLN A 69 -7.91 12.60 16.62
N ILE A 70 -7.33 11.96 15.61
CA ILE A 70 -8.03 10.97 14.78
C ILE A 70 -8.41 9.73 15.60
N TRP A 71 -7.57 9.28 16.53
CA TRP A 71 -7.88 8.16 17.44
C TRP A 71 -9.04 8.41 18.39
N LYS A 72 -9.47 9.67 18.57
CA LYS A 72 -10.67 10.00 19.36
C LYS A 72 -11.96 9.88 18.56
N LEU A 73 -11.89 9.69 17.25
CA LEU A 73 -13.09 9.50 16.43
C LEU A 73 -13.72 8.13 16.72
N PRO A 74 -15.03 8.06 17.00
CA PRO A 74 -15.69 6.81 17.36
C PRO A 74 -15.60 5.75 16.27
N GLU A 75 -15.55 6.16 14.99
CA GLU A 75 -15.38 5.25 13.85
C GLU A 75 -14.03 4.53 13.89
N VAL A 76 -12.96 5.24 14.26
CA VAL A 76 -11.60 4.71 14.36
C VAL A 76 -11.47 3.76 15.55
N VAL A 77 -11.99 4.16 16.71
CA VAL A 77 -12.02 3.32 17.92
C VAL A 77 -12.79 2.02 17.65
N SER A 78 -14.01 2.12 17.11
CA SER A 78 -14.87 0.96 16.86
C SER A 78 -14.24 -0.02 15.89
N LEU A 79 -13.61 0.47 14.80
CA LEU A 79 -12.92 -0.39 13.84
C LEU A 79 -11.68 -1.05 14.46
N SER A 80 -10.91 -0.31 15.26
CA SER A 80 -9.72 -0.84 15.95
C SER A 80 -10.08 -1.99 16.89
N GLU A 81 -11.13 -1.81 17.71
CA GLU A 81 -11.64 -2.84 18.60
C GLU A 81 -12.13 -4.07 17.82
N LYS A 82 -12.88 -3.84 16.73
CA LYS A 82 -13.35 -4.92 15.85
C LYS A 82 -12.20 -5.72 15.27
N ILE A 83 -11.22 -5.08 14.63
CA ILE A 83 -10.06 -5.74 14.03
C ILE A 83 -9.27 -6.52 15.08
N LYS A 84 -9.04 -5.92 16.25
CA LYS A 84 -8.34 -6.58 17.35
C LYS A 84 -9.10 -7.83 17.83
N LEU A 85 -10.42 -7.74 17.98
CA LEU A 85 -11.25 -8.87 18.39
C LEU A 85 -11.25 -10.00 17.34
N GLU A 86 -11.55 -9.66 16.08
CA GLU A 86 -11.67 -10.62 14.97
C GLU A 86 -10.33 -11.29 14.65
N SER A 87 -9.22 -10.57 14.80
CA SER A 87 -7.87 -11.10 14.59
C SER A 87 -7.30 -11.84 15.81
N LYS A 88 -8.01 -11.85 16.96
CA LYS A 88 -7.48 -12.33 18.26
C LYS A 88 -6.18 -11.61 18.66
N GLY A 89 -6.12 -10.31 18.38
CA GLY A 89 -4.98 -9.44 18.68
C GLY A 89 -3.80 -9.54 17.74
N LYS A 90 -3.90 -10.30 16.63
CA LYS A 90 -2.81 -10.45 15.66
C LYS A 90 -2.69 -9.28 14.69
N ARG A 91 -3.77 -8.54 14.48
CA ARG A 91 -3.84 -7.39 13.58
C ARG A 91 -4.31 -6.18 14.39
N SER A 92 -3.86 -5.00 13.98
CA SER A 92 -4.17 -3.74 14.65
C SER A 92 -4.23 -2.60 13.66
N LEU A 93 -5.04 -1.59 13.97
CA LEU A 93 -4.94 -0.32 13.27
C LEU A 93 -3.73 0.48 13.75
N VAL A 94 -3.11 1.18 12.83
CA VAL A 94 -2.03 2.16 13.05
C VAL A 94 -2.43 3.49 12.39
N GLY A 95 -2.08 4.59 13.04
CA GLY A 95 -2.20 5.93 12.47
C GLY A 95 -0.86 6.41 11.95
N ARG A 96 -0.84 7.10 10.80
CA ARG A 96 0.38 7.67 10.22
C ARG A 96 0.08 9.00 9.54
N ILE A 97 1.07 9.89 9.54
CA ILE A 97 1.05 11.06 8.65
C ILE A 97 1.27 10.57 7.21
N SER A 98 0.31 10.85 6.34
CA SER A 98 0.35 10.47 4.91
C SER A 98 0.83 11.62 4.03
N SER A 99 0.58 12.86 4.45
CA SER A 99 1.09 14.08 3.82
C SER A 99 1.28 15.20 4.85
N THR A 100 2.19 16.11 4.57
CA THR A 100 2.46 17.30 5.39
C THR A 100 2.09 18.56 4.61
N PRO A 101 1.75 19.67 5.27
CA PRO A 101 1.50 20.93 4.57
C PRO A 101 2.67 21.39 3.69
N SER A 102 2.33 22.02 2.58
CA SER A 102 3.22 22.57 1.55
C SER A 102 2.55 23.78 0.89
N ASP A 103 3.24 24.41 -0.07
CA ASP A 103 2.72 25.59 -0.78
C ASP A 103 1.44 25.31 -1.60
N ASP A 104 1.19 24.04 -1.95
CA ASP A 104 0.04 23.55 -2.72
C ASP A 104 -1.01 22.80 -1.86
N GLN A 105 -0.71 22.54 -0.59
CA GLN A 105 -1.57 21.78 0.31
C GLN A 105 -1.48 22.32 1.74
N GLU A 106 -2.57 22.87 2.27
CA GLU A 106 -2.54 23.51 3.60
C GLU A 106 -2.77 22.55 4.77
N TYR A 107 -3.06 21.27 4.50
CA TYR A 107 -3.46 20.29 5.51
C TYR A 107 -2.38 19.23 5.78
N TYR A 108 -2.47 18.60 6.96
CA TYR A 108 -1.84 17.31 7.22
C TYR A 108 -2.77 16.18 6.79
N GLY A 109 -2.26 15.22 6.03
CA GLY A 109 -2.93 13.96 5.77
C GLY A 109 -2.65 12.96 6.89
N VAL A 110 -3.67 12.23 7.33
CA VAL A 110 -3.56 11.17 8.34
C VAL A 110 -4.28 9.92 7.84
N SER A 111 -3.52 8.87 7.52
CA SER A 111 -4.09 7.56 7.23
C SER A 111 -4.30 6.76 8.51
N VAL A 112 -5.42 6.05 8.57
CA VAL A 112 -5.65 4.94 9.51
C VAL A 112 -5.61 3.64 8.71
N SER A 113 -4.60 2.82 8.97
CA SER A 113 -4.34 1.59 8.22
C SER A 113 -4.30 0.38 9.13
N GLU A 114 -4.75 -0.78 8.67
CA GLU A 114 -4.51 -2.04 9.34
C GLU A 114 -3.11 -2.55 9.01
N ASP A 115 -2.36 -2.89 10.04
CA ASP A 115 -1.20 -3.76 9.93
C ASP A 115 -1.68 -5.22 9.97
N ASN A 116 -1.65 -5.87 8.79
CA ASN A 116 -2.07 -7.25 8.62
C ASN A 116 -0.90 -8.25 8.66
N GLY A 117 0.33 -7.77 8.91
CA GLY A 117 1.57 -8.57 8.90
C GLY A 117 2.25 -8.70 7.54
N GLU A 118 1.62 -8.26 6.45
CA GLU A 118 2.19 -8.28 5.09
C GLU A 118 2.28 -6.86 4.50
N ALA A 119 1.25 -6.04 4.72
CA ALA A 119 1.14 -4.68 4.21
C ALA A 119 0.24 -3.82 5.12
N LEU A 120 0.32 -2.50 4.91
CA LEU A 120 -0.63 -1.56 5.50
C LEU A 120 -1.82 -1.36 4.57
N ALA A 121 -3.00 -1.80 5.00
CA ALA A 121 -4.25 -1.57 4.27
C ALA A 121 -4.99 -0.35 4.85
N THR A 122 -5.07 0.76 4.11
CA THR A 122 -5.74 1.98 4.58
C THR A 122 -7.25 1.81 4.61
N TYR A 123 -7.86 2.08 5.76
CA TYR A 123 -9.31 2.09 5.96
C TYR A 123 -9.90 3.50 5.89
N PHE A 124 -9.19 4.49 6.45
CA PHE A 124 -9.61 5.89 6.44
C PHE A 124 -8.44 6.79 6.08
N GLU A 125 -8.74 7.85 5.35
CA GLU A 125 -7.83 8.95 5.07
C GLU A 125 -8.49 10.24 5.58
N PHE A 126 -7.79 10.99 6.42
CA PHE A 126 -8.29 12.24 6.98
C PHE A 126 -7.38 13.40 6.60
N ARG A 127 -7.97 14.58 6.43
CA ARG A 127 -7.26 15.84 6.24
C ARG A 127 -7.49 16.72 7.46
N ILE A 128 -6.43 17.27 8.03
CA ILE A 128 -6.49 18.16 9.20
C ILE A 128 -5.92 19.52 8.81
N TYR A 129 -6.78 20.53 8.81
CA TYR A 129 -6.45 21.90 8.43
C TYR A 129 -5.83 22.70 9.60
N PRO A 130 -5.21 23.87 9.33
CA PRO A 130 -4.57 24.69 10.36
C PRO A 130 -5.52 25.13 11.48
N ASP A 131 -6.80 25.32 11.15
CA ASP A 131 -7.90 25.66 12.07
C ASP A 131 -8.38 24.46 12.93
N LYS A 132 -7.76 23.29 12.76
CA LYS A 132 -8.09 22.01 13.41
C LYS A 132 -9.38 21.36 12.93
N SER A 133 -9.94 21.82 11.83
CA SER A 133 -11.02 21.13 11.15
C SER A 133 -10.52 19.79 10.59
N ILE A 134 -11.32 18.74 10.79
CA ILE A 134 -11.03 17.38 10.33
C ILE A 134 -12.04 17.03 9.23
N TYR A 135 -11.51 16.61 8.08
CA TYR A 135 -12.28 16.12 6.95
C TYR A 135 -11.92 14.68 6.68
N TYR A 136 -12.91 13.88 6.29
CA TYR A 136 -12.67 12.57 5.69
C TYR A 136 -12.42 12.78 4.19
N TYR A 137 -11.39 12.14 3.65
CA TYR A 137 -11.17 12.11 2.21
C TYR A 137 -11.75 10.82 1.64
N ASP A 138 -12.67 10.95 0.68
CA ASP A 138 -13.19 9.84 -0.10
C ASP A 138 -12.36 9.65 -1.37
N PRO A 139 -11.48 8.62 -1.43
CA PRO A 139 -10.66 8.39 -2.61
C PRO A 139 -11.44 7.84 -3.81
N ILE A 140 -12.69 7.40 -3.63
CA ILE A 140 -13.51 6.88 -4.74
C ILE A 140 -14.07 8.03 -5.57
N ASN A 141 -14.60 9.05 -4.90
CA ASN A 141 -15.21 10.22 -5.54
C ASN A 141 -14.24 11.41 -5.66
N ASP A 142 -13.05 11.33 -5.04
CA ASP A 142 -12.09 12.43 -4.93
C ASP A 142 -12.66 13.65 -4.21
N GLU A 143 -13.37 13.41 -3.11
CA GLU A 143 -14.09 14.44 -2.35
C GLU A 143 -13.62 14.53 -0.90
N GLU A 144 -13.65 15.75 -0.36
CA GLU A 144 -13.50 16.00 1.06
C GLU A 144 -14.86 16.19 1.71
N LEU A 145 -15.15 15.39 2.72
CA LEU A 145 -16.39 15.46 3.47
C LEU A 145 -16.09 15.91 4.90
N SER A 146 -16.87 16.87 5.41
CA SER A 146 -16.86 17.11 6.85
C SER A 146 -17.25 15.82 7.58
N LEU A 147 -16.79 15.63 8.81
CA LEU A 147 -17.18 14.45 9.59
C LEU A 147 -18.71 14.30 9.71
N LYS A 148 -19.47 15.40 9.65
CA LYS A 148 -20.94 15.36 9.67
C LYS A 148 -21.52 14.80 8.38
N GLU A 149 -21.03 15.25 7.22
CA GLU A 149 -21.45 14.77 5.90
C GLU A 149 -21.11 13.29 5.73
N TRP A 150 -19.86 12.93 6.01
CA TRP A 150 -19.39 11.55 5.96
C TRP A 150 -20.24 10.59 6.82
N ARG A 151 -20.64 11.03 8.02
CA ARG A 151 -21.53 10.25 8.90
C ARG A 151 -22.97 10.18 8.40
N ALA A 152 -23.42 11.14 7.61
CA ALA A 152 -24.76 11.15 7.04
C ALA A 152 -24.88 10.14 5.88
N GLU A 153 -23.82 10.00 5.08
CA GLU A 153 -23.76 9.04 3.95
C GLU A 153 -23.66 7.58 4.39
N LYS A 154 -23.16 7.33 5.60
CA LYS A 154 -23.03 5.98 6.17
C LYS A 154 -24.31 5.42 6.80
N LYS A 155 -25.40 6.18 6.82
CA LYS A 155 -26.70 5.75 7.37
C LYS A 155 -27.58 5.15 6.28
#